data_AF-D8TUX6-F1
#
_entry.id   AF-D8TUX6-F1
#
_cell.length_a   1.000
_cell.length_b   1.000
_cell.length_c   1.000
_cell.angle_alpha   90.00
_cell.angle_beta   90.00
_cell.angle_gamma   90.00
#
_symmetry.space_group_name_H-M   'P 1'
#
loop_
_entity.id
_entity.type
_entity.pdbx_description
1 polymer ?
#
loop_
_entity_poly.entity_id
_entity_poly.type
_entity_poly.pdbx_seq_one_letter_code
_entity_poly.pdbx_strand_id
1 'polypeptide(L)'
;MLQALRSASLPDEFWMYSYKILPCPHGYRHSWTHCPFSHTGETARRRCPRTFSYLPDPCINARAKRQCPNGDACPYAHNTFEQWLHPARYRTRLCYLGANCRRPTCFFAHSVEELRSVE
;
A
#
# COMPACT_ATOMS: atom_id res chain seq x y z
N MET A 1 -18.11 3.51 13.93
CA MET A 1 -17.16 4.48 13.35
C MET A 1 -15.81 3.78 13.26
N LEU A 2 -15.52 3.08 12.16
CA LEU A 2 -14.26 2.34 12.00
C LEU A 2 -13.12 3.36 12.01
N GLN A 3 -12.40 3.40 13.13
CA GLN A 3 -11.21 4.23 13.28
C GLN A 3 -10.26 3.90 12.13
N ALA A 4 -9.66 4.94 11.55
CA ALA A 4 -8.63 4.77 10.55
C ALA A 4 -7.58 3.78 11.08
N LEU A 5 -7.45 2.65 10.41
CA LEU A 5 -6.47 1.61 10.77
C LEU A 5 -5.09 2.26 10.72
N ARG A 6 -4.51 2.52 11.89
CA ARG A 6 -3.11 2.94 11.96
C ARG A 6 -2.26 1.78 11.45
N SER A 7 -1.23 2.08 10.67
CA SER A 7 -0.24 1.08 10.24
C SER A 7 0.32 0.24 11.40
N ALA A 8 0.36 0.79 12.61
CA ALA A 8 0.86 0.11 13.80
C ALA A 8 -0.05 -1.01 14.36
N SER A 9 -1.35 -1.01 14.08
CA SER A 9 -2.28 -1.96 14.74
C SER A 9 -2.49 -3.26 13.98
N LEU A 10 -2.02 -3.36 12.74
CA LEU A 10 -2.17 -4.56 11.91
C LEU A 10 -0.78 -5.13 11.55
N PRO A 11 -0.64 -6.46 11.39
CA PRO A 11 0.63 -7.09 11.05
C PRO A 11 1.19 -6.60 9.71
N ASP A 12 2.51 -6.64 9.55
CA ASP A 12 3.17 -6.23 8.31
C ASP A 12 2.69 -7.04 7.09
N GLU A 13 2.38 -8.32 7.28
CA GLU A 13 1.84 -9.18 6.23
C GLU A 13 0.53 -8.63 5.65
N PHE A 14 -0.35 -8.10 6.50
CA PHE A 14 -1.59 -7.47 6.05
C PHE A 14 -1.30 -6.25 5.17
N TRP A 15 -0.40 -5.37 5.60
CA TRP A 15 -0.05 -4.17 4.83
C TRP A 15 0.60 -4.50 3.50
N MET A 16 1.49 -5.48 3.47
CA MET A 16 2.19 -5.87 2.25
C MET A 16 1.30 -6.64 1.25
N TYR A 17 0.45 -7.55 1.74
CA TYR A 17 -0.20 -8.56 0.89
C TYR A 17 -1.74 -8.52 0.90
N SER A 18 -2.38 -7.75 1.78
CA SER A 18 -3.85 -7.70 1.89
C SER A 18 -4.43 -6.30 1.66
N TYR A 19 -3.81 -5.26 2.23
CA TYR A 19 -4.29 -3.88 2.15
C TYR A 19 -4.38 -3.42 0.70
N LYS A 20 -5.59 -3.03 0.28
CA LYS A 20 -5.98 -2.61 -1.07
C LYS A 20 -5.69 -3.64 -2.17
N ILE A 21 -5.48 -4.90 -1.78
CA ILE A 21 -5.31 -6.04 -2.68
C ILE A 21 -6.61 -6.85 -2.67
N LEU A 22 -6.98 -7.38 -1.50
CA LEU A 22 -8.17 -8.24 -1.36
C LEU A 22 -9.45 -7.42 -1.57
N PRO A 23 -10.45 -7.95 -2.30
CA PRO A 23 -11.71 -7.25 -2.53
C PRO A 23 -12.47 -7.02 -1.23
N CYS A 24 -13.17 -5.89 -1.13
CA CYS A 24 -13.97 -5.57 0.03
C CYS A 24 -15.11 -6.59 0.21
N PRO A 25 -15.24 -7.26 1.37
CA PRO A 25 -16.30 -8.24 1.61
C PRO A 25 -17.65 -7.60 1.93
N HIS A 26 -17.68 -6.29 2.20
CA HIS A 26 -18.89 -5.59 2.61
C HIS A 26 -19.77 -5.27 1.40
N GLY A 27 -21.00 -5.80 1.40
CA GLY A 27 -22.01 -5.52 0.36
C GLY A 27 -22.71 -4.16 0.49
N TYR A 28 -22.47 -3.40 1.56
CA TYR A 28 -23.12 -2.10 1.80
C TYR A 28 -22.22 -0.91 1.43
N ARG A 29 -22.82 0.24 1.14
CA ARG A 29 -22.10 1.48 0.79
C ARG A 29 -21.35 2.03 2.00
N HIS A 30 -20.07 2.32 1.83
CA HIS A 30 -19.21 2.92 2.85
C HIS A 30 -18.10 3.75 2.20
N SER A 31 -17.33 4.47 3.01
CA SER A 31 -16.19 5.25 2.54
C SER A 31 -15.03 4.32 2.15
N TRP A 32 -14.83 4.11 0.85
CA TRP A 32 -13.78 3.23 0.34
C TRP A 32 -12.37 3.77 0.60
N THR A 33 -12.22 5.09 0.77
CA THR A 33 -10.94 5.72 1.17
C THR A 33 -10.46 5.27 2.55
N HIS A 34 -11.38 4.88 3.44
CA HIS A 34 -11.06 4.34 4.76
C HIS A 34 -11.15 2.81 4.83
N CYS A 35 -11.76 2.17 3.83
CA CYS A 35 -11.77 0.72 3.71
C CYS A 35 -10.35 0.22 3.42
N PRO A 36 -9.82 -0.78 4.14
CA PRO A 36 -8.50 -1.33 3.83
C PRO A 36 -8.53 -2.30 2.64
N PHE A 37 -9.69 -2.64 2.10
CA PHE A 37 -9.85 -3.58 1.01
C PHE A 37 -10.06 -2.86 -0.33
N SER A 38 -9.91 -3.61 -1.42
CA SER A 38 -10.00 -3.11 -2.78
C SER A 38 -11.44 -2.92 -3.25
N HIS A 39 -11.66 -1.86 -4.02
CA HIS A 39 -12.93 -1.54 -4.67
C HIS A 39 -12.74 -1.33 -6.17
N THR A 40 -13.74 -1.71 -6.98
CA THR A 40 -13.72 -1.50 -8.43
C THR A 40 -13.60 -0.02 -8.75
N GLY A 41 -12.62 0.33 -9.60
CA GLY A 41 -12.39 1.70 -10.06
C GLY A 41 -11.63 2.61 -9.08
N GLU A 42 -11.26 2.13 -7.88
CA GLU A 42 -10.46 2.96 -6.97
C GLU A 42 -8.99 3.04 -7.41
N THR A 43 -8.39 4.21 -7.24
CA THR A 43 -6.99 4.46 -7.61
C THR A 43 -5.98 3.84 -6.64
N ALA A 44 -6.43 3.51 -5.43
CA ALA A 44 -5.61 2.91 -4.38
C ALA A 44 -5.47 1.38 -4.52
N ARG A 45 -6.20 0.73 -5.45
CA ARG A 45 -6.08 -0.72 -5.71
C ARG A 45 -4.61 -1.08 -5.97
N ARG A 46 -4.16 -2.18 -5.37
CA ARG A 46 -2.81 -2.71 -5.56
C ARG A 46 -2.86 -4.09 -6.18
N ARG A 47 -1.87 -4.39 -7.00
CA ARG A 47 -1.54 -5.74 -7.43
C ARG A 47 -0.83 -6.48 -6.32
N CYS A 48 -1.21 -7.74 -6.10
CA CYS A 48 -0.57 -8.61 -5.11
C CYS A 48 0.88 -8.91 -5.53
N PRO A 49 1.90 -8.57 -4.73
CA PRO A 49 3.30 -8.89 -5.05
C PRO A 49 3.60 -10.39 -5.14
N ARG A 50 2.75 -11.25 -4.55
CA ARG A 50 2.86 -12.72 -4.66
C ARG A 50 2.34 -13.26 -6.00
N THR A 51 1.54 -12.47 -6.73
CA THR A 51 0.94 -12.86 -8.01
C THR A 51 1.57 -12.11 -9.18
N PHE A 52 1.94 -10.85 -8.97
CA PHE A 52 2.53 -9.97 -9.98
C PHE A 52 3.92 -9.53 -9.52
N SER A 53 4.94 -9.90 -10.28
CA SER A 53 6.31 -9.46 -10.03
C SER A 53 6.50 -8.05 -10.60
N TYR A 54 6.51 -7.04 -9.75
CA TYR A 54 6.81 -5.65 -10.11
C TYR A 54 7.80 -5.03 -9.12
N LEU A 55 8.59 -4.09 -9.59
CA LEU A 55 9.51 -3.31 -8.78
C LEU A 55 8.75 -2.18 -8.06
N PRO A 56 9.20 -1.76 -6.87
CA PRO A 56 8.59 -0.65 -6.14
C PRO A 56 8.81 0.71 -6.82
N ASP A 57 9.56 0.78 -7.92
CA ASP A 57 9.82 2.01 -8.66
C ASP A 57 8.59 2.44 -9.48
N PRO A 58 8.30 3.75 -9.53
CA PRO A 58 7.07 4.23 -10.16
C PRO A 58 7.12 4.07 -11.68
N CYS A 59 6.07 3.49 -12.24
CA CYS A 59 5.84 3.42 -13.69
C CYS A 59 5.73 4.84 -14.27
N ILE A 60 6.44 5.10 -15.36
CA ILE A 60 6.45 6.42 -16.02
C ILE A 60 5.05 6.86 -16.48
N ASN A 61 4.25 5.93 -17.01
CA ASN A 61 2.89 6.21 -17.47
C ASN A 61 1.98 6.54 -16.29
N ALA A 62 2.02 5.72 -15.24
CA ALA A 62 1.21 5.95 -14.04
C ALA A 62 1.61 7.26 -13.35
N ARG A 63 2.91 7.56 -13.26
CA ARG A 63 3.44 8.84 -12.75
C ARG A 63 2.94 10.02 -13.57
N ALA A 64 2.85 9.88 -14.89
CA ALA A 64 2.28 10.87 -15.80
C ALA A 64 0.74 10.90 -15.79
N LYS A 65 0.07 10.13 -14.91
CA LYS A 65 -1.40 9.96 -14.85
C LYS A 65 -2.01 9.49 -16.17
N ARG A 66 -1.28 8.65 -16.91
CA ARG A 66 -1.73 8.02 -18.16
C ARG A 66 -2.01 6.54 -17.91
N GLN A 67 -2.88 5.97 -18.73
CA GLN A 67 -3.11 4.53 -18.70
C GLN A 67 -1.83 3.79 -19.11
N CYS A 68 -1.41 2.83 -18.29
CA CYS A 68 -0.25 2.02 -18.60
C CYS A 68 -0.63 0.95 -19.64
N PRO A 69 0.06 0.86 -20.79
CA PRO A 69 -0.26 -0.12 -21.83
C PRO A 69 0.00 -1.56 -21.39
N ASN A 70 0.91 -1.75 -20.42
CA ASN A 70 1.25 -3.08 -19.90
C ASN A 70 0.24 -3.60 -18.86
N GLY A 71 -0.74 -2.77 -18.45
CA GLY A 71 -1.74 -3.16 -17.45
C GLY A 71 -1.13 -3.82 -16.22
N ASP A 72 -1.72 -4.93 -15.76
CA ASP A 72 -1.23 -5.63 -14.58
C ASP A 72 0.15 -6.29 -14.79
N ALA A 73 0.58 -6.53 -16.03
CA ALA A 73 1.90 -7.05 -16.39
C ALA A 73 3.02 -6.00 -16.36
N CYS A 74 2.73 -4.74 -15.99
CA CYS A 74 3.76 -3.71 -15.87
C CYS A 74 4.77 -4.07 -14.76
N PRO A 75 6.09 -4.04 -15.03
CA PRO A 75 7.11 -4.39 -14.04
C PRO A 75 7.38 -3.29 -13.01
N TYR A 76 6.58 -2.22 -12.97
CA TYR A 76 6.77 -1.05 -12.10
C TYR A 76 5.48 -0.70 -11.36
N ALA A 77 5.61 -0.05 -10.20
CA ALA A 77 4.48 0.36 -9.37
C ALA A 77 3.58 1.41 -10.05
N HIS A 78 2.26 1.26 -9.93
CA HIS A 78 1.26 2.12 -10.56
C HIS A 78 0.66 3.17 -9.63
N ASN A 79 0.88 3.07 -8.31
CA ASN A 79 0.47 4.10 -7.37
C ASN A 79 1.37 4.10 -6.14
N THR A 80 1.18 5.12 -5.30
CA THR A 80 1.92 5.31 -4.04
C THR A 80 1.84 4.09 -3.13
N PHE A 81 0.72 3.38 -3.11
CA PHE A 81 0.56 2.21 -2.26
C PHE A 81 1.32 0.99 -2.80
N GLU A 82 1.29 0.72 -4.10
CA GLU A 82 2.14 -0.29 -4.72
C GLU A 82 3.62 0.01 -4.49
N GLN A 83 4.02 1.28 -4.58
CA GLN A 83 5.41 1.69 -4.35
C GLN A 83 5.87 1.47 -2.90
N TRP A 84 5.08 1.94 -1.92
CA TRP A 84 5.55 2.05 -0.54
C TRP A 84 5.09 0.93 0.39
N LEU A 85 4.04 0.20 0.03
CA LEU A 85 3.66 -1.05 0.69
C LEU A 85 4.27 -2.29 0.01
N HIS A 86 5.12 -2.10 -1.00
CA HIS A 86 5.90 -3.20 -1.59
C HIS A 86 6.78 -3.87 -0.53
N PRO A 87 6.95 -5.21 -0.54
CA PRO A 87 7.78 -5.91 0.45
C PRO A 87 9.20 -5.37 0.59
N ALA A 88 9.79 -4.92 -0.52
CA ALA A 88 11.13 -4.31 -0.57
C ALA A 88 11.22 -2.84 -0.08
N ARG A 89 10.10 -2.17 0.25
CA ARG A 89 10.09 -0.77 0.73
C ARG A 89 9.33 -0.55 2.02
N TYR A 90 8.33 -1.38 2.32
CA TYR A 90 7.48 -1.19 3.48
C TYR A 90 8.30 -1.29 4.77
N ARG A 91 8.27 -0.22 5.57
CA ARG A 91 8.99 -0.10 6.85
C ARG A 91 10.49 -0.35 6.77
N THR A 92 11.12 -0.12 5.61
CA THR A 92 12.59 -0.25 5.46
C THR A 92 13.33 1.06 5.75
N ARG A 93 12.58 2.12 6.09
CA ARG A 93 13.10 3.43 6.49
C ARG A 93 12.30 3.95 7.67
N LEU A 94 12.96 4.71 8.53
CA LEU A 94 12.31 5.41 9.64
C LEU A 94 11.45 6.57 9.12
N CYS A 95 10.30 6.75 9.75
CA CYS A 95 9.44 7.91 9.56
C CYS A 95 10.11 9.13 10.21
N TYR A 96 10.26 10.23 9.50
CA TYR A 96 10.86 11.45 10.05
C TYR A 96 10.10 12.04 11.25
N LEU A 97 8.81 11.74 11.38
CA LEU A 97 7.99 12.13 12.53
C LEU A 97 8.07 11.13 13.69
N GLY A 98 8.61 9.93 13.47
CA GLY A 98 8.64 8.84 14.45
C GLY A 98 7.28 8.61 15.12
N ALA A 99 7.31 8.50 16.45
CA ALA A 99 6.13 8.36 17.29
C ALA A 99 5.09 9.50 17.17
N ASN A 100 5.49 10.68 16.70
CA ASN A 100 4.58 11.83 16.50
C ASN A 100 3.81 11.78 15.18
N CYS A 101 4.04 10.78 14.33
CA CYS A 101 3.32 10.64 13.07
C CYS A 101 1.82 10.43 13.30
N ARG A 102 1.01 11.31 12.70
CA ARG A 102 -0.47 11.22 12.75
C ARG A 102 -1.10 10.80 11.43
N ARG A 103 -0.29 10.38 10.45
CA ARG A 103 -0.81 9.91 9.15
C ARG A 103 -1.63 8.64 9.37
N PRO A 104 -2.88 8.58 8.86
CA PRO A 104 -3.71 7.38 8.95
C PRO A 104 -2.99 6.13 8.41
N THR A 105 -2.38 6.28 7.23
CA THR A 105 -1.54 5.25 6.61
C THR A 105 -0.12 5.80 6.49
N CYS A 106 0.81 5.25 7.28
CA CYS A 106 2.23 5.53 7.14
C CYS A 106 2.95 4.29 6.62
N PHE A 107 3.86 4.49 5.67
CA PHE A 107 4.61 3.40 5.03
C PHE A 107 5.98 3.14 5.67
N PHE A 108 6.38 4.02 6.60
CA PHE A 108 7.68 4.04 7.23
C PHE A 108 7.57 3.54 8.68
N ALA A 109 8.68 3.05 9.22
CA ALA A 109 8.75 2.57 10.60
C ALA A 109 8.74 3.75 11.59
N HIS A 110 7.93 3.71 12.63
CA HIS A 110 7.88 4.78 13.65
C HIS A 110 8.90 4.59 14.78
N SER A 111 9.55 3.44 14.84
CA SER A 111 10.62 3.11 15.77
C SER A 111 11.58 2.10 15.13
N VAL A 112 12.68 1.78 15.81
CA VAL A 112 13.66 0.80 15.31
C VAL A 112 13.09 -0.62 15.34
N GLU A 113 12.18 -0.91 16.27
CA GLU A 113 11.50 -2.21 16.39
C GLU A 113 10.52 -2.45 15.26
N GLU A 114 9.95 -1.37 14.67
CA GLU A 114 9.14 -1.46 13.45
C GLU A 114 9.98 -1.53 12.16
N LEU A 115 11.30 -1.27 12.24
CA LEU A 115 12.16 -1.19 11.05
C LEU A 115 12.46 -2.59 10.51
N ARG A 116 12.05 -2.83 9.27
CA ARG A 116 12.29 -4.08 8.55
C ARG A 116 13.61 -4.01 7.79
N SER A 117 14.46 -5.03 7.95
CA SER A 117 15.51 -5.32 6.98
C SER A 117 14.92 -5.94 5.72
N VAL A 118 15.51 -5.64 4.58
CA VAL A 118 15.26 -6.37 3.33
C VAL A 118 16.50 -7.23 3.12
N GLU A 119 16.33 -8.54 3.15
CA GLU A 119 17.35 -9.48 2.67
C GLU A 119 17.24 -9.62 1.15
#